data_AF-A0A831WNS5-F1
#
_entry.id   AF-A0A831WNS5-F1
#
_cell.length_a   1.000
_cell.length_b   1.000
_cell.length_c   1.000
_cell.angle_alpha   90.00
_cell.angle_beta   90.00
_cell.angle_gamma   90.00
#
_symmetry.space_group_name_H-M   'P 1'
#
loop_
_entity.id
_entity.type
_entity.pdbx_description
1 polymer ?
#
loop_
_entity_poly.entity_id
_entity_poly.type
_entity_poly.pdbx_seq_one_letter_code
_entity_poly.pdbx_strand_id
1 'polypeptide(L)'
;MKKVSLSIKIYIGLIITLAILAAINVFLPQGAFLPNQTLPASKPVLALVNAAIMLILYGGLGFIGLKLSQKIGFTDIWDSKISHKQRFLIPALVGGGIGIFFILADVIFSKFHNLGPIPHPPFPSSILASATAGIGEEVIFRLFFIPFWVWLISYVILKNRWQNKVFWVVTIFSALAFALGHFPSVMVLFNLNSIQEIPFVLISEIILLNG
;
A
#
# COMPACT_ATOMS: atom_id res chain seq x y z
N MET A 1 -16.24 -31.11 6.73
CA MET A 1 -15.43 -29.98 6.18
C MET A 1 -15.35 -28.88 7.23
N LYS A 2 -14.15 -28.44 7.66
CA LYS A 2 -14.04 -27.30 8.60
C LYS A 2 -14.57 -26.04 7.90
N LYS A 3 -15.50 -25.33 8.52
CA LYS A 3 -16.02 -24.06 7.97
C LYS A 3 -14.87 -23.06 7.83
N VAL A 4 -14.74 -22.44 6.66
CA VAL A 4 -13.78 -21.35 6.42
C VAL A 4 -14.08 -20.19 7.38
N SER A 5 -13.07 -19.68 8.07
CA SER A 5 -13.24 -18.59 9.04
C SER A 5 -13.67 -17.30 8.34
N LEU A 6 -14.35 -16.41 9.08
CA LEU A 6 -14.83 -15.14 8.53
C LEU A 6 -13.66 -14.26 8.03
N SER A 7 -12.54 -14.23 8.76
CA SER A 7 -11.32 -13.52 8.35
C SER A 7 -10.79 -13.99 7.00
N ILE A 8 -10.81 -15.30 6.71
CA ILE A 8 -10.38 -15.83 5.41
C ILE A 8 -11.38 -15.43 4.31
N LYS A 9 -12.68 -15.43 4.59
CA LYS A 9 -13.68 -14.98 3.61
C LYS A 9 -13.51 -13.51 3.25
N ILE A 10 -13.28 -12.66 4.26
CA ILE A 10 -13.03 -11.23 4.06
C ILE A 10 -11.74 -11.02 3.28
N TYR A 11 -10.67 -11.73 3.66
CA TYR A 11 -9.40 -11.70 2.93
C TYR A 11 -9.58 -12.02 1.44
N ILE A 12 -10.25 -13.14 1.13
CA ILE A 12 -10.54 -13.54 -0.26
C ILE A 12 -11.36 -12.46 -0.97
N GLY A 13 -12.37 -11.90 -0.30
CA GLY A 13 -13.16 -10.80 -0.83
C GLY A 13 -12.30 -9.58 -1.18
N LEU A 14 -11.42 -9.15 -0.28
CA LEU A 14 -10.51 -8.02 -0.50
C LEU A 14 -9.55 -8.26 -1.67
N ILE A 15 -8.98 -9.46 -1.80
CA ILE A 15 -8.07 -9.80 -2.91
C ILE A 15 -8.81 -9.84 -4.25
N ILE A 16 -10.03 -10.39 -4.28
CA ILE A 16 -10.88 -10.37 -5.49
C ILE A 16 -11.21 -8.92 -5.86
N THR A 17 -11.61 -8.10 -4.89
CA THR A 17 -11.87 -6.68 -5.12
C THR A 17 -10.62 -5.98 -5.64
N LEU A 18 -9.46 -6.19 -5.04
CA LEU A 18 -8.19 -5.60 -5.48
C LEU A 18 -7.88 -5.96 -6.94
N ALA A 19 -8.05 -7.24 -7.33
CA ALA A 19 -7.81 -7.70 -8.67
C ALA A 19 -8.76 -7.08 -9.70
N ILE A 20 -10.05 -6.98 -9.37
CA ILE A 20 -11.06 -6.33 -10.21
C ILE A 20 -10.72 -4.84 -10.39
N LEU A 21 -10.44 -4.14 -9.29
CA LEU A 21 -10.09 -2.71 -9.33
C LEU A 21 -8.83 -2.46 -10.15
N ALA A 22 -7.79 -3.30 -9.97
CA ALA A 22 -6.55 -3.19 -10.73
C ALA A 22 -6.74 -3.41 -12.24
N ALA A 23 -7.63 -4.34 -12.63
CA ALA A 23 -7.98 -4.55 -14.03
C ALA A 23 -8.77 -3.38 -14.62
N ILE A 24 -9.77 -2.87 -13.90
CA ILE A 24 -10.58 -1.74 -14.36
C ILE A 24 -9.71 -0.48 -14.50
N ASN A 25 -8.77 -0.26 -13.58
CA ASN A 25 -7.92 0.92 -13.59
C ASN A 25 -7.13 1.07 -14.91
N VAL A 26 -6.73 -0.03 -15.56
CA VAL A 26 -6.02 0.00 -16.86
C VAL A 26 -6.82 0.70 -17.97
N PHE A 27 -8.15 0.68 -17.88
CA PHE A 27 -9.02 1.30 -18.88
C PHE A 27 -9.31 2.77 -18.58
N LEU A 28 -8.96 3.25 -17.38
CA LEU A 28 -9.25 4.62 -16.96
C LEU A 28 -8.14 5.61 -17.33
N PRO A 29 -8.47 6.91 -17.48
CA PRO A 29 -7.48 7.94 -17.74
C PRO A 29 -6.44 8.02 -16.62
N GLN A 30 -5.18 7.79 -16.93
CA GLN A 30 -4.09 7.83 -15.94
C GLN A 30 -3.47 9.23 -15.80
N GLY A 31 -3.86 10.22 -16.62
CA GLY A 31 -3.26 11.56 -16.58
C GLY A 31 -1.76 11.54 -16.91
N ALA A 32 -0.97 12.33 -16.18
CA ALA A 32 0.49 12.43 -16.36
C ALA A 32 1.28 11.15 -16.00
N PHE A 33 0.61 10.12 -15.47
CA PHE A 33 1.25 8.87 -15.02
C PHE A 33 1.64 7.92 -16.15
N LEU A 34 1.13 8.14 -17.37
CA LEU A 34 1.59 7.40 -18.54
C LEU A 34 2.51 8.33 -19.34
N PRO A 35 3.81 8.03 -19.48
CA PRO A 35 4.59 8.66 -20.52
C PRO A 35 3.89 8.38 -21.87
N ASN A 36 4.07 9.27 -22.86
CA ASN A 36 3.55 9.09 -24.24
C ASN A 36 4.14 7.87 -24.98
N GLN A 37 4.68 6.88 -24.24
CA GLN A 37 5.20 5.65 -24.75
C GLN A 37 4.06 4.73 -25.19
N THR A 38 4.31 4.04 -26.29
CA THR A 38 3.45 2.96 -26.75
C THR A 38 3.37 1.89 -25.68
N LEU A 39 2.15 1.49 -25.31
CA LEU A 39 1.95 0.40 -24.36
C LEU A 39 2.65 -0.87 -24.88
N PRO A 40 3.34 -1.63 -24.01
CA PRO A 40 4.06 -2.85 -24.42
C PRO A 40 3.11 -3.97 -24.87
N ALA A 41 1.82 -3.86 -24.54
CA ALA A 41 0.77 -4.80 -24.92
C ALA A 41 -0.58 -4.07 -25.01
N SER A 42 -1.61 -4.75 -25.51
CA SER A 42 -2.97 -4.23 -25.53
C SER A 42 -3.53 -4.06 -24.11
N LYS A 43 -4.42 -3.07 -23.91
CA LYS A 43 -5.06 -2.81 -22.60
C LYS A 43 -5.72 -4.05 -21.97
N PRO A 44 -6.46 -4.90 -22.72
CA PRO A 44 -7.02 -6.13 -22.15
C PRO A 44 -5.96 -7.09 -21.60
N VAL A 45 -4.81 -7.22 -22.28
CA VAL A 45 -3.70 -8.05 -21.80
C VAL A 45 -3.11 -7.47 -20.53
N LEU A 46 -2.87 -6.15 -20.49
CA LEU A 46 -2.37 -5.48 -19.29
C LEU A 46 -3.36 -5.60 -18.11
N ALA A 47 -4.66 -5.48 -18.35
CA ALA A 47 -5.69 -5.66 -17.33
C ALA A 47 -5.70 -7.08 -16.76
N LEU A 48 -5.59 -8.10 -17.63
CA LEU A 48 -5.51 -9.50 -17.22
C LEU A 48 -4.24 -9.77 -16.41
N VAL A 49 -3.09 -9.25 -16.86
CA VAL A 49 -1.81 -9.38 -16.14
C VAL A 49 -1.88 -8.70 -14.77
N ASN A 50 -2.43 -7.48 -14.68
CA ASN A 50 -2.59 -6.78 -13.41
C ASN A 50 -3.50 -7.57 -12.45
N ALA A 51 -4.65 -8.07 -12.93
CA ALA A 51 -5.51 -8.93 -12.11
C ALA A 51 -4.78 -10.19 -11.63
N ALA A 52 -4.02 -10.85 -12.51
CA ALA A 52 -3.26 -12.04 -12.17
C ALA A 52 -2.18 -11.76 -11.11
N ILE A 53 -1.47 -10.63 -11.23
CA ILE A 53 -0.50 -10.18 -10.21
C ILE A 53 -1.20 -9.97 -8.87
N MET A 54 -2.35 -9.30 -8.84
CA MET A 54 -3.08 -9.08 -7.60
C MET A 54 -3.61 -10.38 -6.98
N LEU A 55 -4.12 -11.31 -7.78
CA LEU A 55 -4.65 -12.58 -7.29
C LEU A 55 -3.53 -13.52 -6.79
N ILE A 56 -2.46 -13.65 -7.56
CA ILE A 56 -1.43 -14.67 -7.33
C ILE A 56 -0.34 -14.11 -6.42
N LEU A 57 0.26 -12.98 -6.77
CA LEU A 57 1.37 -12.42 -6.00
C LEU A 57 0.87 -11.76 -4.72
N TYR A 58 0.00 -10.75 -4.83
CA TYR A 58 -0.51 -10.05 -3.64
C TYR A 58 -1.37 -10.99 -2.80
N GLY A 59 -2.27 -11.75 -3.46
CA GLY A 59 -3.09 -12.75 -2.80
C GLY A 59 -2.31 -13.91 -2.18
N GLY A 60 -1.18 -14.31 -2.75
CA GLY A 60 -0.30 -15.32 -2.18
C GLY A 60 0.47 -14.78 -0.97
N LEU A 61 1.14 -13.64 -1.13
CA LEU A 61 1.93 -12.99 -0.07
C LEU A 61 1.04 -12.59 1.11
N GLY A 62 -0.10 -11.97 0.85
CA GLY A 62 -1.06 -11.61 1.89
C GLY A 62 -1.58 -12.81 2.67
N PHE A 63 -1.76 -13.97 2.01
CA PHE A 63 -2.23 -15.18 2.66
C PHE A 63 -1.15 -15.78 3.56
N ILE A 64 0.10 -15.80 3.09
CA ILE A 64 1.27 -16.17 3.90
C ILE A 64 1.34 -15.24 5.11
N GLY A 65 1.23 -13.93 4.89
CA GLY A 65 1.20 -12.90 5.92
C GLY A 65 0.13 -13.15 6.98
N LEU A 66 -1.11 -13.41 6.57
CA LEU A 66 -2.23 -13.75 7.46
C LEU A 66 -1.92 -15.00 8.31
N LYS A 67 -1.33 -16.04 7.72
CA LYS A 67 -0.96 -17.26 8.45
C LYS A 67 0.16 -17.02 9.45
N LEU A 68 1.14 -16.20 9.10
CA LEU A 68 2.23 -15.82 10.01
C LEU A 68 1.72 -14.95 11.14
N SER A 69 0.86 -13.97 10.85
CA SER A 69 0.17 -13.10 11.82
C SER A 69 -0.56 -13.93 12.89
N GLN A 70 -1.37 -14.91 12.45
CA GLN A 70 -2.04 -15.86 13.36
C GLN A 70 -1.05 -16.66 14.21
N LYS A 71 0.06 -17.10 13.63
CA LYS A 71 1.08 -17.91 14.31
C LYS A 71 1.83 -17.12 15.39
N ILE A 72 2.09 -15.83 15.17
CA ILE A 72 2.76 -14.95 16.15
C ILE A 72 1.77 -14.27 17.12
N GLY A 73 0.48 -14.61 17.05
CA GLY A 73 -0.55 -14.13 17.98
C GLY A 73 -1.02 -12.70 17.72
N PHE A 74 -0.88 -12.18 16.51
CA PHE A 74 -1.48 -10.92 16.10
C PHE A 74 -2.99 -11.08 15.85
N THR A 75 -3.71 -9.96 15.93
CA THR A 75 -5.16 -9.93 15.72
C THR A 75 -5.51 -10.32 14.29
N ASP A 76 -6.55 -11.13 14.15
CA ASP A 76 -7.13 -11.50 12.84
C ASP A 76 -7.77 -10.29 12.14
N ILE A 77 -7.94 -10.37 10.82
CA ILE A 77 -8.64 -9.34 10.00
C ILE A 77 -10.03 -9.00 10.57
N TRP A 78 -10.72 -10.00 11.12
CA TRP A 78 -12.01 -9.81 11.76
C TRP A 78 -12.02 -10.32 13.19
N ASP A 79 -11.90 -9.39 14.14
CA ASP A 79 -12.06 -9.65 15.56
C ASP A 79 -13.45 -9.24 16.04
N SER A 80 -14.22 -10.19 16.59
CA SER A 80 -15.57 -9.95 17.12
C SER A 80 -15.62 -9.01 18.32
N LYS A 81 -14.50 -8.78 19.00
CA LYS A 81 -14.40 -7.84 20.12
C LYS A 81 -14.40 -6.38 19.68
N ILE A 82 -14.13 -6.11 18.40
CA ILE A 82 -14.06 -4.76 17.85
C ILE A 82 -15.43 -4.32 17.34
N SER A 83 -15.91 -3.19 17.86
CA SER A 83 -17.20 -2.61 17.48
C SER A 83 -17.20 -2.10 16.02
N HIS A 84 -18.39 -1.99 15.41
CA HIS A 84 -18.52 -1.39 14.07
C HIS A 84 -18.02 0.05 14.00
N LYS A 85 -18.14 0.83 15.09
CA LYS A 85 -17.60 2.19 15.19
C LYS A 85 -16.07 2.18 15.07
N GLN A 86 -15.39 1.30 15.80
CA GLN A 86 -13.93 1.17 15.76
C GLN A 86 -13.43 0.58 14.44
N ARG A 87 -14.23 -0.28 13.80
CA ARG A 87 -13.84 -0.91 12.53
C ARG A 87 -14.00 0.01 11.32
N PHE A 88 -15.05 0.83 11.29
CA PHE A 88 -15.41 1.59 10.09
C PHE A 88 -15.39 3.10 10.33
N LEU A 89 -16.10 3.60 11.35
CA LEU A 89 -16.25 5.04 11.52
C LEU A 89 -14.94 5.73 11.94
N ILE A 90 -14.23 5.19 12.94
CA ILE A 90 -12.97 5.77 13.41
C ILE A 90 -11.92 5.76 12.28
N PRO A 91 -11.65 4.64 11.59
CA PRO A 91 -10.70 4.64 10.47
C PRO A 91 -11.12 5.57 9.33
N ALA A 92 -12.41 5.69 9.01
CA ALA A 92 -12.88 6.61 7.99
C ALA A 92 -12.63 8.08 8.36
N LEU A 93 -12.91 8.47 9.62
CA LEU A 93 -12.67 9.84 10.10
C LEU A 93 -11.18 10.16 10.20
N VAL A 94 -10.38 9.23 10.75
CA VAL A 94 -8.92 9.40 10.87
C VAL A 94 -8.28 9.45 9.49
N GLY A 95 -8.64 8.51 8.60
CA GLY A 95 -8.15 8.49 7.23
C GLY A 95 -8.55 9.74 6.44
N GLY A 96 -9.79 10.22 6.60
CA GLY A 96 -10.22 11.48 6.00
C GLY A 96 -9.43 12.69 6.50
N GLY A 97 -9.19 12.77 7.82
CA GLY A 97 -8.37 13.82 8.42
C GLY A 97 -6.92 13.79 7.96
N ILE A 98 -6.30 12.60 7.93
CA ILE A 98 -4.93 12.40 7.42
C ILE A 98 -4.86 12.75 5.92
N GLY A 99 -5.85 12.36 5.14
CA GLY A 99 -5.92 12.70 3.71
C GLY A 99 -5.97 14.22 3.47
N ILE A 100 -6.79 14.95 4.24
CA ILE A 100 -6.81 16.42 4.18
C ILE A 100 -5.45 16.99 4.58
N PHE A 101 -4.83 16.47 5.65
CA PHE A 101 -3.49 16.89 6.07
C PHE A 101 -2.44 16.67 4.98
N PHE A 102 -2.46 15.53 4.29
CA PHE A 102 -1.56 15.22 3.19
C PHE A 102 -1.72 16.16 1.99
N ILE A 103 -2.97 16.49 1.61
CA ILE A 103 -3.22 17.48 0.56
C ILE A 103 -2.65 18.86 0.95
N LEU A 104 -2.87 19.29 2.19
CA LEU A 104 -2.33 20.56 2.68
C LEU A 104 -0.80 20.55 2.74
N ALA A 105 -0.20 19.42 3.13
CA ALA A 105 1.24 19.24 3.13
C ALA A 105 1.79 19.41 1.70
N ASP A 106 1.28 18.67 0.70
CA ASP A 106 1.74 18.80 -0.70
C ASP A 106 1.62 20.22 -1.24
N VAL A 107 0.51 20.92 -0.97
CA VAL A 107 0.33 22.33 -1.36
C VAL A 107 1.34 23.27 -0.68
N ILE A 108 1.78 22.96 0.54
CA ILE A 108 2.77 23.76 1.26
C ILE A 108 4.18 23.43 0.76
N PHE A 109 4.55 22.14 0.71
CA PHE A 109 5.87 21.66 0.34
C PHE A 109 6.22 22.01 -1.12
N SER A 110 5.26 21.91 -2.03
CA SER A 110 5.43 22.29 -3.44
C SER A 110 5.82 23.75 -3.68
N LYS A 111 5.61 24.65 -2.71
CA LYS A 111 6.06 26.06 -2.79
C LYS A 111 7.55 26.22 -2.53
N PHE A 112 8.20 25.19 -1.97
CA PHE A 112 9.62 25.21 -1.61
C PHE A 112 10.50 24.47 -2.63
N HIS A 113 9.93 24.04 -3.77
CA HIS A 113 10.68 23.51 -4.91
C HIS A 113 10.02 23.87 -6.24
N ASN A 114 10.78 23.83 -7.34
CA ASN A 114 10.32 24.29 -8.66
C ASN A 114 9.57 23.22 -9.48
N LEU A 115 9.33 22.04 -8.90
CA LEU A 115 8.68 20.92 -9.59
C LEU A 115 7.13 21.00 -9.54
N GLY A 116 6.56 21.86 -8.69
CA GLY A 116 5.11 21.91 -8.47
C GLY A 116 4.58 20.75 -7.61
N PRO A 117 3.25 20.64 -7.42
CA PRO A 117 2.64 19.58 -6.60
C PRO A 117 2.79 18.20 -7.24
N ILE A 118 2.72 17.15 -6.43
CA ILE A 118 2.79 15.77 -6.90
C ILE A 118 1.61 15.48 -7.84
N PRO A 119 1.83 14.99 -9.07
CA PRO A 119 0.73 14.65 -9.97
C PRO A 119 -0.21 13.62 -9.34
N HIS A 120 -1.51 13.77 -9.57
CA HIS A 120 -2.53 12.82 -9.09
C HIS A 120 -3.41 12.34 -10.26
N PRO A 121 -3.87 11.08 -10.25
CA PRO A 121 -4.76 10.59 -11.28
C PRO A 121 -6.03 11.46 -11.34
N PRO A 122 -6.54 11.80 -12.52
CA PRO A 122 -7.73 12.63 -12.64
C PRO A 122 -8.96 11.89 -12.09
N PHE A 123 -9.97 12.62 -11.66
CA PHE A 123 -11.28 12.03 -11.36
C PHE A 123 -11.91 11.45 -12.65
N PRO A 124 -12.50 10.25 -12.63
CA PRO A 124 -12.76 9.38 -11.47
C PRO A 124 -11.65 8.35 -11.18
N SER A 125 -10.58 8.29 -11.98
CA SER A 125 -9.47 7.34 -11.80
C SER A 125 -8.81 7.42 -10.43
N SER A 126 -8.78 8.61 -9.82
CA SER A 126 -8.27 8.81 -8.46
C SER A 126 -8.93 7.89 -7.42
N ILE A 127 -10.23 7.62 -7.53
CA ILE A 127 -10.94 6.74 -6.58
C ILE A 127 -10.42 5.32 -6.71
N LEU A 128 -10.31 4.81 -7.94
CA LEU A 128 -9.88 3.44 -8.19
C LEU A 128 -8.40 3.27 -7.87
N ALA A 129 -7.56 4.24 -8.26
CA ALA A 129 -6.14 4.25 -7.92
C ALA A 129 -5.94 4.23 -6.40
N SER A 130 -6.66 5.07 -5.65
CA SER A 130 -6.57 5.11 -4.19
C SER A 130 -7.07 3.83 -3.52
N ALA A 131 -8.16 3.24 -4.02
CA ALA A 131 -8.69 1.99 -3.48
C ALA A 131 -7.76 0.80 -3.78
N THR A 132 -7.20 0.72 -4.99
CA THR A 132 -6.21 -0.29 -5.37
C THR A 132 -4.93 -0.14 -4.54
N ALA A 133 -4.39 1.08 -4.41
CA ALA A 133 -3.22 1.36 -3.59
C ALA A 133 -3.49 1.04 -2.12
N GLY A 134 -4.57 1.56 -1.55
CA GLY A 134 -4.94 1.34 -0.16
C GLY A 134 -5.12 -0.13 0.22
N ILE A 135 -5.73 -0.96 -0.64
CA ILE A 135 -5.82 -2.41 -0.36
C ILE A 135 -4.46 -3.10 -0.63
N GLY A 136 -3.84 -2.80 -1.77
CA GLY A 136 -2.62 -3.48 -2.21
C GLY A 136 -1.43 -3.24 -1.26
N GLU A 137 -1.19 -1.98 -0.88
CA GLU A 137 -0.11 -1.58 0.02
C GLU A 137 -0.31 -2.15 1.42
N GLU A 138 -1.54 -2.16 1.94
CA GLU A 138 -1.86 -2.81 3.21
C GLU A 138 -1.60 -4.32 3.18
N VAL A 139 -1.91 -4.98 2.06
CA VAL A 139 -1.61 -6.41 1.88
C VAL A 139 -0.10 -6.65 1.91
N ILE A 140 0.69 -5.85 1.20
CA ILE A 140 2.14 -6.06 1.10
C ILE A 140 2.87 -5.65 2.37
N PHE A 141 2.66 -4.44 2.88
CA PHE A 141 3.47 -3.89 3.98
C PHE A 141 2.93 -4.29 5.36
N ARG A 142 1.62 -4.26 5.57
CA ARG A 142 1.04 -4.48 6.91
C ARG A 142 0.67 -5.94 7.14
N LEU A 143 0.07 -6.61 6.16
CA LEU A 143 -0.35 -8.00 6.29
C LEU A 143 0.79 -9.00 6.03
N PHE A 144 1.66 -8.74 5.05
CA PHE A 144 2.77 -9.64 4.72
C PHE A 144 4.10 -9.22 5.37
N PHE A 145 4.65 -8.06 5.01
CA PHE A 145 6.02 -7.68 5.35
C PHE A 145 6.26 -7.64 6.86
N ILE A 146 5.41 -6.93 7.62
CA ILE A 146 5.57 -6.84 9.08
C ILE A 146 5.47 -8.22 9.75
N PRO A 147 4.39 -9.02 9.57
CA PRO A 147 4.30 -10.35 10.17
C PRO A 147 5.42 -11.29 9.73
N PHE A 148 5.84 -11.23 8.48
CA PHE A 148 6.94 -12.04 7.96
C PHE A 148 8.25 -11.77 8.72
N TRP A 149 8.66 -10.50 8.83
CA TRP A 149 9.91 -10.15 9.49
C TRP A 149 9.85 -10.32 11.00
N VAL A 150 8.71 -10.03 11.63
CA VAL A 150 8.52 -10.31 13.07
C VAL A 150 8.60 -11.80 13.33
N TRP A 151 7.95 -12.63 12.52
CA TRP A 151 8.04 -14.08 12.62
C TRP A 151 9.49 -14.55 12.41
N LEU A 152 10.17 -14.11 11.35
CA LEU A 152 11.53 -14.56 11.06
C LEU A 152 12.51 -14.17 12.17
N ILE A 153 12.48 -12.91 12.61
CA ILE A 153 13.44 -12.41 13.60
C ILE A 153 13.07 -12.89 15.00
N SER A 154 11.85 -12.57 15.47
CA SER A 154 11.46 -12.91 16.84
C SER A 154 11.25 -14.41 17.02
N TYR A 155 10.42 -15.02 16.18
CA TYR A 155 9.98 -16.40 16.37
C TYR A 155 11.05 -17.42 15.96
N VAL A 156 11.67 -17.26 14.78
CA VAL A 156 12.67 -18.21 14.27
C VAL A 156 14.06 -17.94 14.84
N ILE A 157 14.62 -16.74 14.64
CA ILE A 157 16.01 -16.44 15.01
C ILE A 157 16.17 -16.28 16.52
N LEU A 158 15.31 -15.48 17.16
CA LEU A 158 15.38 -15.18 18.60
C LEU A 158 14.58 -16.15 19.48
N LYS A 159 14.05 -17.24 18.91
CA LYS A 159 13.30 -18.28 19.62
C LYS A 159 12.15 -17.73 20.47
N ASN A 160 11.32 -16.92 19.83
CA ASN A 160 10.14 -16.24 20.38
C ASN A 160 10.44 -15.21 21.49
N ARG A 161 11.59 -14.54 21.42
CA ARG A 161 11.98 -13.47 22.36
C ARG A 161 11.92 -12.10 21.68
N TRP A 162 11.66 -11.06 22.48
CA TRP A 162 11.71 -9.65 22.06
C TRP A 162 10.69 -9.23 20.99
N GLN A 163 9.62 -10.00 20.78
CA GLN A 163 8.62 -9.78 19.73
C GLN A 163 8.13 -8.32 19.62
N ASN A 164 7.80 -7.68 20.74
CA ASN A 164 7.34 -6.28 20.73
C ASN A 164 8.43 -5.31 20.24
N LYS A 165 9.70 -5.50 20.66
CA LYS A 165 10.80 -4.64 20.20
C LYS A 165 11.07 -4.85 18.72
N VAL A 166 11.08 -6.13 18.29
CA VAL A 166 11.23 -6.49 16.87
C VAL A 166 10.10 -5.89 16.04
N PHE A 167 8.85 -5.97 16.51
CA PHE A 167 7.70 -5.37 15.84
C PHE A 167 7.91 -3.89 15.57
N TRP A 168 8.26 -3.09 16.58
CA TRP A 168 8.47 -1.65 16.37
C TRP A 168 9.60 -1.34 15.40
N VAL A 169 10.72 -2.06 15.50
CA VAL A 169 11.86 -1.89 14.57
C VAL A 169 11.44 -2.24 13.14
N VAL A 170 10.75 -3.36 12.95
CA VAL A 170 10.25 -3.80 11.64
C VAL A 170 9.22 -2.83 11.08
N THR A 171 8.33 -2.27 11.92
CA THR A 171 7.34 -1.27 11.50
C THR A 171 8.00 0.01 11.01
N ILE A 172 9.01 0.53 11.73
CA ILE A 172 9.79 1.70 11.28
C ILE A 172 10.50 1.39 9.96
N PHE A 173 11.11 0.22 9.83
CA PHE A 173 11.76 -0.18 8.59
C PHE A 173 10.76 -0.34 7.44
N SER A 174 9.57 -0.87 7.70
CA SER A 174 8.48 -1.00 6.73
C SER A 174 8.00 0.36 6.23
N ALA A 175 7.84 1.32 7.14
CA ALA A 175 7.50 2.70 6.82
C ALA A 175 8.54 3.36 5.90
N LEU A 176 9.82 3.27 6.27
CA LEU A 176 10.91 3.81 5.46
C LEU A 176 11.01 3.12 4.10
N ALA A 177 10.87 1.79 4.05
CA ALA A 177 10.89 1.04 2.80
C ALA A 177 9.71 1.43 1.88
N PHE A 178 8.52 1.64 2.46
CA PHE A 178 7.35 2.10 1.72
C PHE A 178 7.56 3.51 1.16
N ALA A 179 8.05 4.44 1.97
CA ALA A 179 8.36 5.80 1.53
C ALA A 179 9.44 5.87 0.44
N LEU A 180 10.59 5.24 0.68
CA LEU A 180 11.71 5.26 -0.28
C LEU A 180 11.38 4.48 -1.56
N GLY A 181 10.47 3.51 -1.49
CA GLY A 181 9.94 2.79 -2.66
C GLY A 181 9.25 3.69 -3.68
N HIS A 182 8.86 4.92 -3.31
CA HIS A 182 8.25 5.89 -4.22
C HIS A 182 9.25 6.70 -5.05
N PHE A 183 10.56 6.65 -4.73
CA PHE A 183 11.57 7.43 -5.45
C PHE A 183 11.57 7.16 -6.97
N PRO A 184 11.53 5.90 -7.46
CA PRO A 184 11.46 5.65 -8.90
C PRO A 184 10.23 6.29 -9.56
N SER A 185 9.07 6.22 -8.91
CA SER A 185 7.84 6.85 -9.43
C SER A 185 7.96 8.36 -9.51
N VAL A 186 8.54 9.00 -8.48
CA VAL A 186 8.79 10.44 -8.45
C VAL A 186 9.77 10.84 -9.54
N MET A 187 10.84 10.08 -9.74
CA MET A 187 11.81 10.32 -10.82
C MET A 187 11.15 10.24 -12.20
N VAL A 188 10.28 9.25 -12.42
CA VAL A 188 9.53 9.13 -13.69
C VAL A 188 8.55 10.30 -13.87
N LEU A 189 7.80 10.66 -12.82
CA LEU A 189 6.78 11.72 -12.89
C LEU A 189 7.38 13.11 -13.16
N PHE A 190 8.54 13.42 -12.57
CA PHE A 190 9.23 14.70 -12.75
C PHE A 190 10.37 14.65 -13.77
N ASN A 191 10.53 13.53 -14.48
CA ASN A 191 11.56 13.32 -15.49
C ASN A 191 12.99 13.59 -14.97
N LEU A 192 13.29 13.08 -13.78
CA LEU A 192 14.60 13.17 -13.12
C LEU A 192 15.45 11.95 -13.48
N ASN A 193 16.74 12.16 -13.75
CA ASN A 193 17.64 11.08 -14.18
C ASN A 193 18.33 10.39 -13.02
N SER A 194 18.41 11.04 -11.87
CA SER A 194 19.14 10.56 -10.70
C SER A 194 18.44 10.95 -9.38
N ILE A 195 18.67 10.17 -8.32
CA ILE A 195 18.10 10.46 -6.99
C ILE A 195 18.65 11.78 -6.43
N GLN A 196 19.87 12.17 -6.83
CA GLN A 196 20.52 13.42 -6.42
C GLN A 196 19.79 14.66 -6.94
N GLU A 197 18.95 14.52 -7.98
CA GLU A 197 18.14 15.62 -8.51
C GLU A 197 16.84 15.84 -7.71
N ILE A 198 16.46 14.91 -6.83
CA ILE A 198 15.26 15.07 -6.00
C ILE A 198 15.54 16.13 -4.93
N PRO A 199 14.79 17.26 -4.90
CA PRO A 199 14.98 18.28 -3.89
C PRO A 199 14.81 17.70 -2.47
N PHE A 200 15.66 18.11 -1.53
CA PHE A 200 15.60 17.63 -0.14
C PHE A 200 14.21 17.84 0.50
N VAL A 201 13.53 18.92 0.14
CA VAL A 201 12.18 19.22 0.61
C VAL A 201 11.18 18.17 0.08
N LEU A 202 11.28 17.78 -1.19
CA LEU A 202 10.46 16.72 -1.78
C LEU A 202 10.79 15.34 -1.19
N ILE A 203 12.04 15.06 -0.83
CA ILE A 203 12.40 13.84 -0.08
C ILE A 203 11.66 13.81 1.26
N SER A 204 11.67 14.94 1.98
CA SER A 204 11.00 15.06 3.27
C SER A 204 9.48 14.89 3.15
N GLU A 205 8.90 15.44 2.09
CA GLU A 205 7.49 15.26 1.74
C GLU A 205 7.15 13.80 1.44
N ILE A 206 7.94 13.10 0.60
CA ILE A 206 7.71 11.68 0.29
C ILE A 206 7.71 10.84 1.57
N ILE A 207 8.65 11.10 2.49
CA ILE A 207 8.72 10.42 3.78
C ILE A 207 7.52 10.75 4.66
N LEU A 208 7.05 12.00 4.67
CA LEU A 208 5.88 12.41 5.45
C LEU A 208 4.59 11.74 4.94
N LEU A 209 4.42 11.67 3.61
CA LEU A 209 3.19 11.18 2.99
C LEU A 209 3.10 9.65 2.96
N ASN A 210 4.24 8.94 2.97
CA ASN A 210 4.31 7.49 2.77
C ASN A 210 5.04 6.75 3.90
N GLY A 211 5.42 7.42 4.99
CA GLY A 211 6.14 6.84 6.14
C GLY A 211 5.29 6.67 7.40
#